data_AF-A0A937U5R0-F1
#
_entry.id   AF-A0A937U5R0-F1
#
_cell.length_a   1.000
_cell.length_b   1.000
_cell.length_c   1.000
_cell.angle_alpha   90.00
_cell.angle_beta   90.00
_cell.angle_gamma   90.00
#
_symmetry.space_group_name_H-M   'P 1'
#
loop_
_entity.id
_entity.type
_entity.pdbx_description
1 polymer ?
#
loop_
_entity_poly.entity_id
_entity_poly.type
_entity_poly.pdbx_seq_one_letter_code
_entity_poly.pdbx_strand_id
1 'polypeptide(L)'
;MTQRRSSGVSATDGSTVWLVQGYHGIGASSNGGQSWTGFNSSIPPQNVISMAGTSGGMLYVGCNSTPYSVGPNPTAMGVLSTADRADTWDDLNEGLSEFDMAVQGVAVSNKDTLIVLPYTGGLLMKKSPFSAWERQHIIHRGGTFGSIYKADDGTLLIGNYWTGVHISQDGYNWQFLNEGWPYGSGSGVLAKGADGVIYAFCGDQSGSKGLYRYSSSSGWTYLSFSGTRLTALLSTKNNTVLAATYDEIYISHDKGASWETFSNGLPAGTGAYAFLEEPDGTIYAATRGSVYGVHKYQTTGDRWESMGFPLNSNVTRVYSLSLMNRYLFAGTNNGGYHYSLENKYLVYVSKDGACGGNSPCYTSIQVAINAASTGSAIKIAQGTYSESIDLTTSKSLTLQGGWDSSFSTQTSNTTFIKAPKATQGSLTLQELTIKP
;
A
#
# COMPACT_ATOMS: atom_id res chain seq x y z
N MET A 1 1.94 18.03 -15.31
CA MET A 1 0.99 17.67 -14.23
C MET A 1 1.59 16.57 -13.38
N THR A 2 1.93 16.93 -12.16
CA THR A 2 2.61 16.13 -11.15
C THR A 2 1.55 15.44 -10.28
N GLN A 3 1.46 14.10 -10.32
CA GLN A 3 0.48 13.34 -9.56
C GLN A 3 0.78 13.38 -8.06
N ARG A 4 -0.25 13.77 -7.28
CA ARG A 4 -0.44 13.48 -5.86
C ARG A 4 -1.19 12.15 -5.82
N ARG A 5 -0.67 11.06 -5.22
CA ARG A 5 -1.52 9.94 -4.76
C ARG A 5 -0.82 9.16 -3.64
N SER A 6 -1.25 9.42 -2.41
CA SER A 6 -1.33 8.41 -1.34
C SER A 6 -2.73 7.81 -1.24
N SER A 7 -3.61 8.08 -2.21
CA SER A 7 -4.97 7.53 -2.25
C SER A 7 -4.93 6.11 -2.83
N GLY A 8 -5.74 5.21 -2.25
CA GLY A 8 -5.85 3.82 -2.68
C GLY A 8 -6.00 3.73 -4.19
N VAL A 9 -4.97 3.21 -4.86
CA VAL A 9 -5.03 2.82 -6.26
C VAL A 9 -5.26 1.32 -6.39
N SER A 10 -5.44 0.65 -5.26
CA SER A 10 -5.62 -0.78 -5.15
C SER A 10 -6.65 -1.11 -4.08
N ALA A 11 -7.48 -2.11 -4.34
CA ALA A 11 -8.38 -2.70 -3.35
C ALA A 11 -8.35 -4.23 -3.46
N THR A 12 -8.87 -4.92 -2.46
CA THR A 12 -8.97 -6.37 -2.44
C THR A 12 -10.30 -6.81 -1.85
N ASP A 13 -10.84 -7.90 -2.37
CA ASP A 13 -11.97 -8.62 -1.79
C ASP A 13 -11.54 -9.96 -1.14
N GLY A 14 -10.24 -10.14 -0.90
CA GLY A 14 -9.63 -11.36 -0.37
C GLY A 14 -9.22 -12.37 -1.45
N SER A 15 -9.80 -12.34 -2.64
CA SER A 15 -9.50 -13.26 -3.75
C SER A 15 -9.00 -12.55 -5.02
N THR A 16 -9.39 -11.30 -5.20
CA THR A 16 -9.15 -10.50 -6.40
C THR A 16 -8.44 -9.20 -6.04
N VAL A 17 -7.43 -8.83 -6.83
CA VAL A 17 -6.74 -7.55 -6.74
C VAL A 17 -7.41 -6.59 -7.71
N TRP A 18 -7.77 -5.42 -7.24
CA TRP A 18 -8.31 -4.34 -8.06
C TRP A 18 -7.28 -3.24 -8.16
N LEU A 19 -7.03 -2.68 -9.34
CA LEU A 19 -6.12 -1.56 -9.54
C LEU A 19 -6.75 -0.47 -10.41
N VAL A 20 -6.50 0.78 -10.03
CA VAL A 20 -6.72 1.95 -10.90
C VAL A 20 -5.54 2.05 -11.89
N GLN A 21 -5.85 2.00 -13.18
CA GLN A 21 -4.89 1.87 -14.30
C GLN A 21 -4.66 3.19 -15.06
N GLY A 22 -4.66 4.32 -14.37
CA GLY A 22 -4.46 5.64 -14.99
C GLY A 22 -5.57 5.95 -15.99
N TYR A 23 -5.24 6.07 -17.28
CA TYR A 23 -6.22 6.33 -18.35
C TYR A 23 -7.01 5.09 -18.79
N HIS A 24 -6.70 3.92 -18.25
CA HIS A 24 -7.32 2.64 -18.63
C HIS A 24 -8.35 2.15 -17.60
N GLY A 25 -8.74 3.01 -16.65
CA GLY A 25 -9.84 2.73 -15.73
C GLY A 25 -9.44 1.72 -14.66
N ILE A 26 -10.17 0.61 -14.56
CA ILE A 26 -9.98 -0.38 -13.51
C ILE A 26 -9.59 -1.71 -14.13
N GLY A 27 -8.54 -2.33 -13.59
CA GLY A 27 -8.21 -3.72 -13.87
C GLY A 27 -8.40 -4.57 -12.63
N ALA A 28 -8.85 -5.80 -12.82
CA ALA A 28 -8.87 -6.81 -11.78
C ALA A 28 -8.00 -8.01 -12.15
N SER A 29 -7.47 -8.68 -11.14
CA SER A 29 -6.79 -9.95 -11.29
C SER A 29 -7.19 -10.93 -10.20
N SER A 30 -7.77 -12.06 -10.60
CA SER A 30 -8.18 -13.17 -9.73
C SER A 30 -7.11 -14.25 -9.58
N ASN A 31 -6.00 -14.14 -10.31
CA ASN A 31 -4.88 -15.09 -10.29
C ASN A 31 -3.57 -14.44 -9.82
N GLY A 32 -3.67 -13.52 -8.86
CA GLY A 32 -2.49 -12.88 -8.26
C GLY A 32 -1.74 -11.95 -9.21
N GLY A 33 -2.40 -11.38 -10.21
CA GLY A 33 -1.79 -10.46 -11.17
C GLY A 33 -1.39 -11.11 -12.49
N GLN A 34 -1.32 -12.45 -12.59
CA GLN A 34 -0.84 -13.17 -13.79
C GLN A 34 -1.56 -12.76 -15.07
N SER A 35 -2.87 -12.50 -14.98
CA SER A 35 -3.65 -11.84 -16.02
C SER A 35 -4.53 -10.74 -15.44
N TRP A 36 -4.78 -9.71 -16.24
CA TRP A 36 -5.66 -8.59 -15.91
C TRP A 36 -6.88 -8.57 -16.82
N THR A 37 -8.05 -8.44 -16.22
CA THR A 37 -9.31 -8.18 -16.92
C THR A 37 -9.73 -6.74 -16.64
N GLY A 38 -10.05 -5.98 -17.68
CA GLY A 38 -10.55 -4.61 -17.53
C GLY A 38 -12.03 -4.60 -17.15
N PHE A 39 -12.38 -3.81 -16.13
CA PHE A 39 -13.76 -3.63 -15.65
C PHE A 39 -14.18 -2.18 -15.81
N ASN A 40 -14.42 -1.82 -17.07
CA ASN A 40 -14.73 -0.46 -17.49
C ASN A 40 -16.16 -0.32 -18.06
N SER A 41 -16.95 -1.40 -18.04
CA SER A 41 -18.37 -1.32 -18.36
C SER A 41 -19.02 -0.29 -17.44
N SER A 42 -19.72 0.67 -18.03
CA SER A 42 -20.43 1.74 -17.31
C SER A 42 -19.58 2.81 -16.62
N ILE A 43 -18.24 2.79 -16.77
CA ILE A 43 -17.35 3.85 -16.24
C ILE A 43 -16.36 4.37 -17.30
N PRO A 44 -16.22 5.69 -17.50
CA PRO A 44 -15.18 6.28 -18.32
C PRO A 44 -13.78 6.04 -17.73
N PRO A 45 -12.94 5.23 -18.38
CA PRO A 45 -11.66 4.78 -17.81
C PRO A 45 -10.72 5.92 -17.41
N GLN A 46 -10.73 7.02 -18.18
CA GLN A 46 -9.90 8.19 -17.96
C GLN A 46 -10.26 9.01 -16.71
N ASN A 47 -11.43 8.76 -16.11
CA ASN A 47 -11.94 9.55 -15.01
C ASN A 47 -11.71 8.90 -13.64
N VAL A 48 -11.30 7.63 -13.57
CA VAL A 48 -11.07 6.95 -12.29
C VAL A 48 -9.75 7.42 -11.67
N ILE A 49 -9.83 8.03 -10.48
CA ILE A 49 -8.65 8.62 -9.82
C ILE A 49 -8.30 7.98 -8.48
N SER A 50 -9.21 7.24 -7.87
CA SER A 50 -9.00 6.63 -6.56
C SER A 50 -9.97 5.47 -6.39
N MET A 51 -9.57 4.47 -5.63
CA MET A 51 -10.35 3.32 -5.28
C MET A 51 -10.14 2.94 -3.81
N ALA A 52 -11.18 2.42 -3.18
CA ALA A 52 -11.09 1.83 -1.85
C ALA A 52 -12.06 0.65 -1.74
N GLY A 53 -11.72 -0.34 -0.92
CA GLY A 53 -12.56 -1.50 -0.65
C GLY A 53 -12.91 -1.63 0.84
N THR A 54 -14.06 -2.22 1.13
CA THR A 54 -14.47 -2.61 2.49
C THR A 54 -14.00 -4.01 2.83
N SER A 55 -14.03 -4.34 4.13
CA SER A 55 -13.77 -5.70 4.60
C SER A 55 -14.77 -6.73 4.06
N GLY A 56 -16.00 -6.29 3.75
CA GLY A 56 -17.07 -7.09 3.16
C GLY A 56 -17.03 -7.23 1.64
N GLY A 57 -15.99 -6.73 0.97
CA GLY A 57 -15.81 -6.88 -0.49
C GLY A 57 -16.53 -5.84 -1.36
N MET A 58 -17.14 -4.81 -0.77
CA MET A 58 -17.65 -3.66 -1.55
C MET A 58 -16.47 -2.84 -2.06
N LEU A 59 -16.56 -2.35 -3.30
CA LEU A 59 -15.57 -1.42 -3.86
C LEU A 59 -16.21 -0.07 -4.14
N TYR A 60 -15.43 0.99 -3.95
CA TYR A 60 -15.78 2.36 -4.27
C TYR A 60 -14.72 2.96 -5.17
N VAL A 61 -15.16 3.77 -6.13
CA VAL A 61 -14.26 4.55 -6.99
C VAL A 61 -14.63 6.01 -6.98
N GLY A 62 -13.61 6.83 -6.79
CA GLY A 62 -13.68 8.27 -6.95
C GLY A 62 -13.35 8.63 -8.38
N CYS A 63 -14.27 9.35 -9.03
CA CYS A 63 -14.11 9.79 -10.40
C CYS A 63 -13.92 11.32 -10.46
N ASN A 64 -13.13 11.78 -11.44
CA ASN A 64 -12.92 13.19 -11.71
C ASN A 64 -12.90 13.43 -13.22
N SER A 65 -13.42 14.57 -13.67
CA SER A 65 -13.27 15.03 -15.05
C SER A 65 -11.80 15.39 -15.34
N THR A 66 -11.34 15.12 -16.56
CA THR A 66 -9.99 15.46 -17.04
C THR A 66 -9.60 16.93 -16.78
N PRO A 67 -8.29 17.23 -16.61
CA PRO A 67 -7.84 18.54 -16.17
C PRO A 67 -7.80 19.55 -17.33
N TYR A 68 -8.44 20.71 -17.13
CA TYR A 68 -8.13 22.00 -17.77
C TYR A 68 -8.70 22.42 -19.15
N SER A 69 -9.59 21.69 -19.81
CA SER A 69 -10.27 22.29 -20.98
C SER A 69 -11.64 21.68 -21.29
N VAL A 70 -12.72 22.25 -20.75
CA VAL A 70 -13.86 22.80 -21.51
C VAL A 70 -14.95 23.34 -20.57
N GLY A 71 -15.08 24.67 -20.49
CA GLY A 71 -16.33 25.35 -20.09
C GLY A 71 -16.78 25.24 -18.63
N PRO A 72 -17.88 25.92 -18.26
CA PRO A 72 -18.39 26.01 -16.89
C PRO A 72 -19.05 24.73 -16.39
N ASN A 73 -18.89 23.59 -17.07
CA ASN A 73 -19.54 22.35 -16.65
C ASN A 73 -18.71 21.09 -17.03
N PRO A 74 -17.73 20.70 -16.19
CA PRO A 74 -17.17 19.36 -16.27
C PRO A 74 -18.23 18.36 -15.78
N THR A 75 -18.55 17.34 -16.57
CA THR A 75 -19.42 16.23 -16.15
C THR A 75 -18.71 15.41 -15.08
N ALA A 76 -18.68 15.93 -13.86
CA ALA A 76 -18.11 15.28 -12.69
C ALA A 76 -18.94 14.04 -12.39
N MET A 77 -18.29 12.88 -12.26
CA MET A 77 -18.96 11.59 -12.11
C MET A 77 -19.09 11.14 -10.66
N GLY A 78 -18.51 11.91 -9.73
CA GLY A 78 -18.61 11.68 -8.30
C GLY A 78 -18.07 10.32 -7.90
N VAL A 79 -18.90 9.55 -7.21
CA VAL A 79 -18.52 8.30 -6.58
C VAL A 79 -19.39 7.19 -7.11
N LEU A 80 -18.77 6.08 -7.48
CA LEU A 80 -19.46 4.86 -7.89
C LEU A 80 -19.13 3.74 -6.92
N SER A 81 -20.04 2.77 -6.80
CA SER A 81 -19.85 1.59 -5.98
C SER A 81 -20.19 0.31 -6.73
N THR A 82 -19.60 -0.79 -6.30
CA THR A 82 -19.94 -2.14 -6.77
C THR A 82 -19.92 -3.12 -5.61
N ALA A 83 -20.93 -3.99 -5.57
CA ALA A 83 -21.03 -5.13 -4.66
C ALA A 83 -20.72 -6.46 -5.36
N ASP A 84 -20.67 -6.46 -6.69
CA ASP A 84 -20.63 -7.63 -7.55
C ASP A 84 -19.27 -7.75 -8.26
N ARG A 85 -18.19 -7.34 -7.58
CA ARG A 85 -16.83 -7.41 -8.12
C ARG A 85 -16.71 -6.67 -9.46
N ALA A 86 -17.22 -5.45 -9.51
CA ALA A 86 -17.17 -4.56 -10.67
C ALA A 86 -17.81 -5.10 -11.96
N ASP A 87 -18.62 -6.17 -11.89
CA ASP A 87 -19.45 -6.62 -13.01
C ASP A 87 -20.42 -5.48 -13.41
N THR A 88 -20.99 -4.79 -12.42
CA THR A 88 -21.76 -3.57 -12.58
C THR A 88 -21.33 -2.47 -11.61
N TRP A 89 -21.65 -1.23 -11.96
CA TRP A 89 -21.36 -0.05 -11.14
C TRP A 89 -22.64 0.75 -10.91
N ASP A 90 -22.90 1.05 -9.63
CA ASP A 90 -23.98 1.91 -9.19
C ASP A 90 -23.47 3.33 -8.91
N ASP A 91 -24.26 4.33 -9.32
CA ASP A 91 -24.03 5.73 -8.95
C ASP A 91 -24.30 5.94 -7.46
N LEU A 92 -23.31 6.46 -6.73
CA LEU A 92 -23.43 6.81 -5.31
C LEU A 92 -23.68 8.31 -5.10
N ASN A 93 -24.16 9.00 -6.14
CA ASN A 93 -24.19 10.46 -6.23
C ASN A 93 -25.47 11.10 -5.67
N GLU A 94 -26.46 10.30 -5.26
CA GLU A 94 -27.72 10.82 -4.72
C GLU A 94 -27.47 11.73 -3.51
N GLY A 95 -27.94 12.98 -3.59
CA GLY A 95 -27.76 13.99 -2.54
C GLY A 95 -26.43 14.76 -2.60
N LEU A 96 -25.57 14.48 -3.58
CA LEU A 96 -24.36 15.27 -3.86
C LEU A 96 -24.66 16.42 -4.84
N SER A 97 -24.03 17.57 -4.63
CA SER A 97 -24.04 18.66 -5.62
C SER A 97 -22.98 18.44 -6.70
N GLU A 98 -23.08 19.13 -7.84
CA GLU A 98 -22.05 19.07 -8.90
C GLU A 98 -20.64 19.40 -8.38
N PHE A 99 -20.54 20.31 -7.40
CA PHE A 99 -19.28 20.68 -6.74
C PHE A 99 -18.64 19.56 -5.91
N ASP A 100 -19.46 18.63 -5.42
CA ASP A 100 -19.00 17.46 -4.65
C ASP A 100 -18.54 16.31 -5.53
N MET A 101 -19.05 16.27 -6.76
CA MET A 101 -18.80 15.16 -7.68
C MET A 101 -17.38 15.20 -8.28
N ALA A 102 -16.62 16.27 -8.09
CA ALA A 102 -15.22 16.35 -8.49
C ALA A 102 -14.32 15.68 -7.44
N VAL A 103 -14.24 14.36 -7.41
CA VAL A 103 -13.49 13.65 -6.36
C VAL A 103 -11.97 13.87 -6.53
N GLN A 104 -11.23 13.90 -5.42
CA GLN A 104 -9.75 13.92 -5.34
C GLN A 104 -9.18 12.65 -4.70
N GLY A 105 -9.97 11.97 -3.88
CA GLY A 105 -9.58 10.72 -3.24
C GLY A 105 -10.74 10.07 -2.52
N VAL A 106 -10.70 8.75 -2.44
CA VAL A 106 -11.59 7.96 -1.58
C VAL A 106 -10.76 7.05 -0.68
N ALA A 107 -11.25 6.79 0.52
CA ALA A 107 -10.71 5.77 1.42
C ALA A 107 -11.83 5.12 2.22
N VAL A 108 -11.52 3.96 2.81
CA VAL A 108 -12.43 3.24 3.71
C VAL A 108 -11.74 3.02 5.06
N SER A 109 -12.41 3.41 6.14
CA SER A 109 -11.91 3.18 7.51
C SER A 109 -11.99 1.69 7.89
N ASN A 110 -11.38 1.30 9.01
CA ASN A 110 -11.49 -0.08 9.50
C ASN A 110 -12.89 -0.45 10.00
N LYS A 111 -13.81 0.53 10.09
CA LYS A 111 -15.23 0.31 10.39
C LYS A 111 -16.11 0.37 9.13
N ASP A 112 -15.50 0.22 7.95
CA ASP A 112 -16.13 0.28 6.64
C ASP A 112 -16.85 1.60 6.31
N THR A 113 -16.52 2.69 7.03
CA THR A 113 -16.94 4.05 6.66
C THR A 113 -16.27 4.45 5.35
N LEU A 114 -17.03 4.89 4.36
CA LEU A 114 -16.50 5.52 3.15
C LEU A 114 -16.22 7.00 3.43
N ILE A 115 -15.02 7.45 3.05
CA ILE A 115 -14.55 8.82 3.13
C ILE A 115 -14.24 9.31 1.73
N VAL A 116 -14.78 10.46 1.36
CA VAL A 116 -14.62 11.07 0.05
C VAL A 116 -14.11 12.49 0.20
N LEU A 117 -13.03 12.78 -0.51
CA LEU A 117 -12.44 14.10 -0.65
C LEU A 117 -12.93 14.73 -1.96
N PRO A 118 -14.00 15.54 -1.96
CA PRO A 118 -14.34 16.36 -3.11
C PRO A 118 -13.29 17.46 -3.33
N TYR A 119 -13.22 17.99 -4.55
CA TYR A 119 -12.33 19.10 -4.91
C TYR A 119 -12.71 20.35 -4.13
N THR A 120 -14.01 20.59 -3.95
CA THR A 120 -14.58 21.70 -3.18
C THR A 120 -15.58 21.18 -2.14
N GLY A 121 -15.73 21.88 -1.01
CA GLY A 121 -16.93 21.72 -0.17
C GLY A 121 -16.80 20.90 1.12
N GLY A 122 -15.65 20.33 1.47
CA GLY A 122 -15.48 19.67 2.79
C GLY A 122 -15.29 18.17 2.69
N LEU A 123 -15.34 17.47 3.82
CA LEU A 123 -15.20 16.02 3.87
C LEU A 123 -16.58 15.39 3.75
N LEU A 124 -16.73 14.41 2.86
CA LEU A 124 -17.96 13.63 2.71
C LEU A 124 -17.76 12.24 3.29
N MET A 125 -18.76 11.76 4.01
CA MET A 125 -18.75 10.47 4.68
C MET A 125 -20.04 9.71 4.40
N LYS A 126 -19.92 8.38 4.34
CA LYS A 126 -21.05 7.47 4.17
C LYS A 126 -20.86 6.23 5.06
N LYS A 127 -21.84 5.90 5.90
CA LYS A 127 -21.79 4.76 6.86
C LYS A 127 -21.92 3.44 6.12
N SER A 128 -22.74 3.44 5.07
CA SER A 128 -22.96 2.33 4.18
C SER A 128 -23.40 2.86 2.81
N PRO A 129 -23.40 2.03 1.76
CA PRO A 129 -23.90 2.42 0.44
C PRO A 129 -25.33 2.99 0.47
N PHE A 130 -26.15 2.58 1.45
CA PHE A 130 -27.55 2.96 1.56
C PHE A 130 -27.80 4.13 2.53
N SER A 131 -26.79 4.58 3.28
CA SER A 131 -26.97 5.72 4.19
C SER A 131 -26.90 7.05 3.43
N ALA A 132 -27.59 8.09 3.90
CA ALA A 132 -27.41 9.44 3.36
C ALA A 132 -25.94 9.90 3.47
N TRP A 133 -25.55 10.83 2.60
CA TRP A 133 -24.26 11.49 2.72
C TRP A 133 -24.24 12.42 3.94
N GLU A 134 -23.20 12.30 4.75
CA GLU A 134 -22.92 13.22 5.84
C GLU A 134 -21.73 14.09 5.45
N ARG A 135 -21.90 15.42 5.50
CA ARG A 135 -20.81 16.36 5.28
C ARG A 135 -20.24 16.79 6.61
N GLN A 136 -18.94 16.64 6.76
CA GLN A 136 -18.23 17.27 7.85
C GLN A 136 -17.62 18.57 7.39
N HIS A 137 -18.06 19.65 8.04
CA HIS A 137 -17.49 20.97 7.89
C HIS A 137 -16.17 21.06 8.67
N ILE A 138 -15.17 20.30 8.21
CA ILE A 138 -13.80 20.34 8.73
C ILE A 138 -13.08 21.63 8.25
N ILE A 139 -13.74 22.49 7.48
CA ILE A 139 -13.08 23.61 6.82
C ILE A 139 -13.24 24.91 7.62
N HIS A 140 -12.17 25.31 8.30
CA HIS A 140 -11.86 26.73 8.49
C HIS A 140 -11.30 27.27 7.15
N ARG A 141 -12.12 27.96 6.33
CA ARG A 141 -11.77 28.67 5.07
C ARG A 141 -11.60 27.84 3.78
N GLY A 142 -12.70 27.34 3.20
CA GLY A 142 -12.85 27.03 1.75
C GLY A 142 -11.76 26.22 1.02
N GLY A 143 -10.89 25.48 1.70
CA GLY A 143 -9.70 24.86 1.11
C GLY A 143 -9.94 23.49 0.49
N THR A 144 -9.28 23.22 -0.65
CA THR A 144 -9.23 21.89 -1.28
C THR A 144 -8.46 20.89 -0.41
N PHE A 145 -8.85 19.62 -0.39
CA PHE A 145 -8.05 18.55 0.21
C PHE A 145 -7.00 18.03 -0.78
N GLY A 146 -5.83 17.65 -0.27
CA GLY A 146 -4.68 17.25 -1.10
C GLY A 146 -4.33 15.78 -1.07
N SER A 147 -4.69 15.09 0.00
CA SER A 147 -4.38 13.68 0.15
C SER A 147 -5.22 13.05 1.25
N ILE A 148 -5.43 11.75 1.07
CA ILE A 148 -5.85 10.84 2.12
C ILE A 148 -4.76 9.77 2.25
N TYR A 149 -4.44 9.39 3.47
CA TYR A 149 -3.48 8.34 3.79
C TYR A 149 -4.10 7.42 4.83
N LYS A 150 -3.99 6.11 4.61
CA LYS A 150 -4.40 5.08 5.58
C LYS A 150 -3.15 4.39 6.09
N ALA A 151 -2.90 4.49 7.39
CA ALA A 151 -1.80 3.80 8.06
C ALA A 151 -2.13 2.32 8.30
N ASP A 152 -1.11 1.50 8.56
CA ASP A 152 -1.23 0.07 8.83
C ASP A 152 -2.13 -0.24 10.05
N ASP A 153 -2.12 0.63 11.06
CA ASP A 153 -2.98 0.51 12.24
C ASP A 153 -4.44 0.92 12.00
N GLY A 154 -4.78 1.34 10.77
CA GLY A 154 -6.11 1.81 10.39
C GLY A 154 -6.32 3.31 10.53
N THR A 155 -5.36 4.04 11.09
CA THR A 155 -5.46 5.50 11.23
C THR A 155 -5.59 6.15 9.86
N LEU A 156 -6.58 7.01 9.70
CA LEU A 156 -6.75 7.85 8.53
C LEU A 156 -6.15 9.24 8.79
N LEU A 157 -5.37 9.73 7.83
CA LEU A 157 -4.87 11.09 7.79
C LEU A 157 -5.38 11.79 6.54
N ILE A 158 -5.82 13.03 6.69
CA ILE A 158 -6.22 13.89 5.58
C ILE A 158 -5.41 15.18 5.64
N GLY A 159 -4.77 15.50 4.52
CA GLY A 159 -4.06 16.76 4.33
C GLY A 159 -4.95 17.77 3.63
N ASN A 160 -5.12 18.95 4.23
CA ASN A 160 -5.77 20.09 3.61
C ASN A 160 -4.73 21.14 3.20
N TYR A 161 -4.85 21.72 2.00
CA TYR A 161 -3.88 22.70 1.48
C TYR A 161 -3.72 23.94 2.35
N TRP A 162 -4.71 24.30 3.16
CA TRP A 162 -4.73 25.60 3.84
C TRP A 162 -4.83 25.47 5.35
N THR A 163 -5.39 24.37 5.84
CA THR A 163 -5.67 24.21 7.26
C THR A 163 -4.68 23.27 7.95
N GLY A 164 -4.11 22.27 7.26
CA GLY A 164 -3.18 21.32 7.86
C GLY A 164 -3.72 19.89 7.85
N VAL A 165 -3.38 19.09 8.86
CA VAL A 165 -3.65 17.65 8.88
C VAL A 165 -4.76 17.30 9.85
N HIS A 166 -5.68 16.44 9.42
CA HIS A 166 -6.71 15.84 10.26
C HIS A 166 -6.46 14.34 10.44
N ILE A 167 -6.80 13.81 11.60
CA ILE A 167 -6.64 12.40 11.96
C ILE A 167 -7.96 11.80 12.40
N SER A 168 -8.21 10.54 12.03
CA SER A 168 -9.37 9.77 12.49
C SER A 168 -9.05 8.28 12.61
N GLN A 169 -9.71 7.59 13.55
CA GLN A 169 -9.64 6.14 13.72
C GLN A 169 -10.85 5.41 13.10
N ASP A 170 -11.97 6.11 12.94
CA ASP A 170 -13.24 5.51 12.49
C ASP A 170 -13.78 6.13 11.18
N GLY A 171 -13.15 7.20 10.70
CA GLY A 171 -13.58 7.95 9.52
C GLY A 171 -14.71 8.93 9.78
N TYR A 172 -15.25 9.02 11.00
CA TYR A 172 -16.34 9.91 11.41
C TYR A 172 -15.88 11.03 12.35
N ASN A 173 -15.07 10.66 13.33
CA ASN A 173 -14.56 11.57 14.34
C ASN A 173 -13.18 12.01 13.90
N TRP A 174 -13.05 13.29 13.55
CA TRP A 174 -11.83 13.88 13.03
C TRP A 174 -11.28 14.89 14.02
N GLN A 175 -10.03 14.69 14.41
CA GLN A 175 -9.27 15.64 15.19
C GLN A 175 -8.37 16.45 14.27
N PHE A 176 -8.34 17.76 14.48
CA PHE A 176 -7.45 18.67 13.76
C PHE A 176 -6.10 18.78 14.48
N LEU A 177 -5.00 18.53 13.75
CA LEU A 177 -3.64 18.62 14.26
C LEU A 177 -3.01 19.92 13.78
N ASN A 178 -3.20 21.01 14.52
CA ASN A 178 -2.82 22.36 14.10
C ASN A 178 -1.75 23.03 14.97
N GLU A 179 -1.46 22.49 16.15
CA GLU A 179 -0.47 23.04 17.06
C GLU A 179 0.91 23.07 16.39
N GLY A 180 1.46 24.27 16.21
CA GLY A 180 2.74 24.47 15.52
C GLY A 180 2.71 24.30 14.00
N TRP A 181 1.53 24.08 13.38
CA TRP A 181 1.45 23.94 11.92
C TRP A 181 1.80 25.27 11.24
N PRO A 182 2.73 25.28 10.26
CA PRO A 182 3.00 26.49 9.48
C PRO A 182 1.76 26.81 8.63
N TYR A 183 1.13 27.96 8.86
CA TYR A 183 0.07 28.41 7.97
C TYR A 183 0.65 28.58 6.55
N GLY A 184 0.12 27.85 5.57
CA GLY A 184 0.59 27.88 4.19
C GLY A 184 0.07 26.75 3.30
N SER A 185 0.39 26.85 2.00
CA SER A 185 -0.06 25.90 0.99
C SER A 185 0.61 24.53 1.17
N GLY A 186 -0.10 23.60 1.79
CA GLY A 186 0.36 22.23 2.04
C GLY A 186 0.73 21.45 0.78
N SER A 187 1.46 20.34 0.93
CA SER A 187 1.56 19.31 -0.09
C SER A 187 0.85 18.07 0.46
N GLY A 188 0.23 17.28 -0.42
CA GLY A 188 -0.53 16.10 -0.02
C GLY A 188 0.35 14.87 0.23
N VAL A 189 1.52 15.01 0.87
CA VAL A 189 2.40 13.86 1.18
C VAL A 189 2.40 13.67 2.69
N LEU A 190 1.89 12.53 3.13
CA LEU A 190 1.68 12.17 4.53
C LEU A 190 2.26 10.78 4.79
N ALA A 191 2.77 10.57 6.00
CA ALA A 191 3.13 9.25 6.51
C ALA A 191 2.88 9.19 8.01
N LYS A 192 2.68 7.98 8.54
CA LYS A 192 2.59 7.72 9.98
C LYS A 192 3.45 6.52 10.35
N GLY A 193 4.28 6.68 11.38
CA GLY A 193 5.07 5.60 11.97
C GLY A 193 4.28 4.74 12.95
N ALA A 194 4.80 3.54 13.21
CA ALA A 194 4.24 2.62 14.21
C ALA A 194 4.33 3.17 15.64
N ASP A 195 5.27 4.08 15.89
CA ASP A 195 5.43 4.82 17.15
C ASP A 195 4.42 5.98 17.32
N GLY A 196 3.51 6.17 16.36
CA GLY A 196 2.48 7.21 16.39
C GLY A 196 2.91 8.55 15.80
N VAL A 197 4.17 8.70 15.42
CA VAL A 197 4.68 9.94 14.83
C VAL A 197 4.09 10.14 13.43
N ILE A 198 3.68 11.36 13.12
CA ILE A 198 3.11 11.73 11.82
C ILE A 198 4.06 12.67 11.10
N TYR A 199 4.25 12.45 9.80
CA TYR A 199 5.05 13.29 8.92
C TYR A 199 4.17 13.91 7.84
N ALA A 200 4.42 15.18 7.54
CA ALA A 200 3.73 15.88 6.47
C ALA A 200 4.66 16.87 5.78
N PHE A 201 4.59 16.91 4.46
CA PHE A 201 5.30 17.92 3.67
C PHE A 201 4.34 19.06 3.31
N CYS A 202 4.69 20.29 3.65
CA CYS A 202 3.86 21.46 3.35
C CYS A 202 4.69 22.64 2.85
N GLY A 203 4.07 23.53 2.07
CA GLY A 203 4.60 24.87 1.82
C GLY A 203 4.07 25.85 2.85
N ASP A 204 4.86 26.87 3.18
CA ASP A 204 4.41 28.05 3.90
C ASP A 204 3.80 29.09 2.93
N GLN A 205 3.28 30.21 3.46
CA GLN A 205 2.77 31.32 2.64
C GLN A 205 3.86 32.10 1.89
N SER A 206 5.14 31.91 2.24
CA SER A 206 6.29 32.55 1.58
C SER A 206 6.79 31.75 0.36
N GLY A 207 6.24 30.54 0.16
CA GLY A 207 6.67 29.61 -0.90
C GLY A 207 7.77 28.64 -0.45
N SER A 208 8.22 28.73 0.80
CA SER A 208 9.19 27.81 1.40
C SER A 208 8.50 26.48 1.68
N LYS A 209 9.04 25.39 1.13
CA LYS A 209 8.48 24.03 1.33
C LYS A 209 9.31 23.30 2.37
N GLY A 210 8.63 22.65 3.31
CA GLY A 210 9.24 22.00 4.46
C GLY A 210 8.60 20.67 4.82
N LEU A 211 9.42 19.75 5.31
CA LEU A 211 8.97 18.52 5.94
C LEU A 211 8.81 18.77 7.44
N TYR A 212 7.67 18.35 7.98
CA TYR A 212 7.33 18.52 9.38
C TYR A 212 6.96 17.18 10.00
N ARG A 213 7.17 17.10 11.31
CA ARG A 213 6.79 15.97 12.15
C ARG A 213 5.87 16.44 13.26
N TYR A 214 4.77 15.74 13.50
CA TYR A 214 3.88 15.95 14.61
C TYR A 214 4.13 14.95 15.74
N SER A 215 4.17 15.46 16.97
CA SER A 215 4.05 14.69 18.21
C SER A 215 2.98 15.34 19.09
N SER A 216 2.24 14.54 19.85
CA SER A 216 1.25 15.05 20.81
C SER A 216 1.85 15.95 21.89
N SER A 217 3.15 15.83 22.16
CA SER A 217 3.85 16.61 23.19
C SER A 217 4.34 17.98 22.72
N SER A 218 4.62 18.15 21.44
CA SER A 218 5.33 19.32 20.90
C SER A 218 4.66 19.94 19.68
N GLY A 219 3.54 19.40 19.22
CA GLY A 219 2.92 19.80 17.96
C GLY A 219 3.84 19.52 16.76
N TRP A 220 3.63 20.28 15.69
CA TRP A 220 4.41 20.22 14.47
C TRP A 220 5.78 20.89 14.63
N THR A 221 6.82 20.15 14.27
CA THR A 221 8.21 20.60 14.27
C THR A 221 8.81 20.47 12.87
N TYR A 222 9.51 21.50 12.41
CA TYR A 222 10.23 21.51 11.13
C TYR A 222 11.47 20.60 11.18
N LEU A 223 11.73 19.85 10.09
CA LEU A 223 12.75 18.81 10.02
C LEU A 223 13.99 19.17 9.18
N SER A 224 14.22 20.46 8.89
CA SER A 224 15.41 20.95 8.16
C SER A 224 15.74 20.16 6.88
N PHE A 225 14.70 19.67 6.18
CA PHE A 225 14.84 18.90 4.96
C PHE A 225 15.11 19.83 3.77
N SER A 226 16.23 19.62 3.08
CA SER A 226 16.67 20.45 1.95
C SER A 226 16.07 20.05 0.60
N GLY A 227 15.45 18.87 0.52
CA GLY A 227 14.85 18.36 -0.71
C GLY A 227 13.64 19.19 -1.15
N THR A 228 13.58 19.51 -2.44
CA THR A 228 12.43 20.21 -3.02
C THR A 228 11.48 19.23 -3.69
N ARG A 229 10.18 19.55 -3.71
CA ARG A 229 9.14 18.75 -4.40
C ARG A 229 9.10 17.29 -3.93
N LEU A 230 8.88 17.10 -2.63
CA LEU A 230 8.66 15.77 -2.07
C LEU A 230 7.49 15.07 -2.76
N THR A 231 7.70 13.81 -3.14
CA THR A 231 6.75 12.96 -3.87
C THR A 231 6.25 11.81 -3.04
N ALA A 232 7.09 11.25 -2.19
CA ALA A 232 6.74 10.13 -1.33
C ALA A 232 7.39 10.25 0.05
N LEU A 233 6.68 9.76 1.06
CA LEU A 233 7.16 9.57 2.41
C LEU A 233 6.85 8.15 2.86
N LEU A 234 7.76 7.55 3.62
CA LEU A 234 7.54 6.31 4.33
C LEU A 234 8.19 6.43 5.71
N SER A 235 7.42 6.15 6.77
CA SER A 235 7.98 5.88 8.09
C SER A 235 7.92 4.37 8.31
N THR A 236 9.08 3.74 8.30
CA THR A 236 9.20 2.29 8.41
C THR A 236 8.86 1.80 9.83
N LYS A 237 8.65 0.49 9.97
CA LYS A 237 8.38 -0.17 11.27
C LYS A 237 9.50 0.00 12.29
N ASN A 238 10.73 0.23 11.84
CA ASN A 238 11.88 0.48 12.72
C ASN A 238 12.12 1.98 13.00
N ASN A 239 11.18 2.85 12.62
CA ASN A 239 11.23 4.31 12.76
C ASN A 239 12.26 5.05 11.90
N THR A 240 12.84 4.37 10.90
CA THR A 240 13.57 5.04 9.81
C THR A 240 12.57 5.75 8.88
N VAL A 241 12.92 6.95 8.43
CA VAL A 241 12.08 7.75 7.52
C VAL A 241 12.73 7.83 6.14
N LEU A 242 11.99 7.50 5.10
CA LEU A 242 12.38 7.72 3.72
C LEU A 242 11.59 8.88 3.12
N ALA A 243 12.29 9.73 2.39
CA ALA A 243 11.74 10.90 1.74
C ALA A 243 12.23 10.94 0.28
N ALA A 244 11.31 10.79 -0.67
CA ALA A 244 11.63 10.90 -2.09
C ALA A 244 11.28 12.27 -2.63
N THR A 245 12.16 12.79 -3.47
CA THR A 245 11.91 13.94 -4.33
C THR A 245 11.78 13.48 -5.78
N TYR A 246 11.78 14.44 -6.71
CA TYR A 246 11.79 14.14 -8.14
C TYR A 246 13.09 13.46 -8.57
N ASP A 247 14.20 13.79 -7.93
CA ASP A 247 15.53 13.54 -8.46
C ASP A 247 16.45 12.81 -7.45
N GLU A 248 15.98 12.61 -6.21
CA GLU A 248 16.78 12.01 -5.14
C GLU A 248 15.89 11.31 -4.10
N ILE A 249 16.41 10.24 -3.49
CA ILE A 249 15.83 9.59 -2.31
C ILE A 249 16.71 9.90 -1.10
N TYR A 250 16.09 10.27 0.01
CA TYR A 250 16.76 10.56 1.28
C TYR A 250 16.30 9.60 2.37
N ILE A 251 17.19 9.34 3.32
CA ILE A 251 16.94 8.55 4.52
C ILE A 251 17.24 9.38 5.77
N SER A 252 16.47 9.12 6.82
CA SER A 252 16.73 9.63 8.16
C SER A 252 16.57 8.49 9.17
N HIS A 253 17.60 8.28 9.97
CA HIS A 253 17.64 7.28 11.04
C HIS A 253 17.20 7.86 12.40
N ASP A 254 16.95 9.16 12.48
CA ASP A 254 16.69 9.91 13.71
C ASP A 254 15.36 10.69 13.68
N LYS A 255 14.37 10.12 12.97
CA LYS A 255 13.01 10.68 12.84
C LYS A 255 12.99 12.08 12.20
N GLY A 256 13.88 12.32 11.25
CA GLY A 256 13.98 13.54 10.45
C GLY A 256 14.82 14.65 11.06
N ALA A 257 15.61 14.39 12.10
CA ALA A 257 16.52 15.42 12.64
C ALA A 257 17.73 15.64 11.73
N SER A 258 18.21 14.59 11.07
CA SER A 258 19.22 14.63 10.01
C SER A 258 18.83 13.75 8.83
N TRP A 259 19.37 14.09 7.65
CA TRP A 259 19.06 13.44 6.38
C TRP A 259 20.33 13.19 5.59
N GLU A 260 20.39 12.04 4.94
CA GLU A 260 21.43 11.71 3.97
C GLU A 260 20.83 11.12 2.69
N THR A 261 21.60 11.13 1.61
CA THR A 261 21.19 10.55 0.32
C THR A 261 21.13 9.03 0.43
N PHE A 262 20.09 8.43 -0.12
CA PHE A 262 19.79 7.00 -0.04
C PHE A 262 19.49 6.42 -1.42
N SER A 263 20.40 6.66 -2.36
CA SER A 263 20.24 6.32 -3.78
C SER A 263 21.37 5.45 -4.33
N ASN A 264 22.15 4.79 -3.47
CA ASN A 264 23.20 3.88 -3.92
C ASN A 264 22.62 2.77 -4.80
N GLY A 265 23.26 2.48 -5.94
CA GLY A 265 22.74 1.53 -6.94
C GLY A 265 21.69 2.10 -7.90
N LEU A 266 21.21 3.33 -7.69
CA LEU A 266 20.36 4.05 -8.65
C LEU A 266 21.19 5.03 -9.49
N PRO A 267 20.82 5.29 -10.76
CA PRO A 267 21.45 6.35 -11.53
C PRO A 267 21.21 7.74 -10.95
N ALA A 268 22.14 8.65 -11.19
CA ALA A 268 22.03 10.04 -10.74
C ALA A 268 20.74 10.70 -11.24
N GLY A 269 20.08 11.48 -10.38
CA GLY A 269 18.81 12.12 -10.68
C GLY A 269 17.59 11.18 -10.60
N THR A 270 17.70 10.09 -9.84
CA THR A 270 16.60 9.14 -9.63
C THR A 270 15.90 9.43 -8.29
N GLY A 271 14.64 9.85 -8.37
CA GLY A 271 13.73 9.92 -7.23
C GLY A 271 12.75 8.75 -7.18
N ALA A 272 11.68 8.89 -6.41
CA ALA A 272 10.61 7.89 -6.35
C ALA A 272 9.22 8.53 -6.23
N TYR A 273 8.21 7.91 -6.82
CA TYR A 273 6.81 8.31 -6.68
C TYR A 273 6.09 7.63 -5.51
N ALA A 274 6.55 6.45 -5.11
CA ALA A 274 5.99 5.69 -4.00
C ALA A 274 7.04 4.80 -3.35
N PHE A 275 6.84 4.53 -2.07
CA PHE A 275 7.53 3.49 -1.34
C PHE A 275 6.54 2.45 -0.84
N LEU A 276 7.04 1.26 -0.55
CA LEU A 276 6.28 0.17 0.08
C LEU A 276 7.22 -0.62 1.00
N GLU A 277 6.78 -0.90 2.22
CA GLU A 277 7.47 -1.79 3.17
C GLU A 277 6.71 -3.11 3.31
N GLU A 278 7.40 -4.24 3.18
CA GLU A 278 6.83 -5.56 3.44
C GLU A 278 6.74 -5.87 4.95
N PRO A 279 5.97 -6.91 5.33
CA PRO A 279 5.96 -7.43 6.70
C PRO A 279 7.34 -7.72 7.29
N ASP A 280 8.30 -8.17 6.47
CA ASP A 280 9.66 -8.49 6.89
C ASP A 280 10.64 -7.28 6.87
N GLY A 281 10.14 -6.08 6.58
CA GLY A 281 10.94 -4.85 6.53
C GLY A 281 11.67 -4.62 5.20
N THR A 282 11.47 -5.48 4.20
CA THR A 282 11.95 -5.20 2.84
C THR A 282 11.29 -3.94 2.28
N ILE A 283 12.08 -3.07 1.65
CA ILE A 283 11.60 -1.80 1.10
C ILE A 283 11.68 -1.81 -0.43
N TYR A 284 10.62 -1.31 -1.05
CA TYR A 284 10.54 -1.05 -2.49
C TYR A 284 10.33 0.42 -2.78
N ALA A 285 10.86 0.88 -3.92
CA ALA A 285 10.64 2.20 -4.47
C ALA A 285 10.15 2.11 -5.93
N ALA A 286 9.08 2.84 -6.23
CA ALA A 286 8.64 3.09 -7.60
C ALA A 286 9.44 4.28 -8.14
N THR A 287 10.54 4.00 -8.84
CA THR A 287 11.52 5.03 -9.20
C THR A 287 11.05 5.90 -10.35
N ARG A 288 11.52 7.15 -10.33
CA ARG A 288 11.34 8.17 -11.35
C ARG A 288 12.71 8.63 -11.82
N GLY A 289 12.89 8.81 -13.13
CA GLY A 289 14.07 9.49 -13.67
C GLY A 289 14.50 8.85 -14.99
N SER A 290 15.80 8.62 -15.14
CA SER A 290 16.37 7.89 -16.26
C SER A 290 16.08 6.38 -16.22
N VAL A 291 15.68 5.84 -15.05
CA VAL A 291 15.27 4.44 -14.88
C VAL A 291 13.89 4.37 -14.25
N TYR A 292 12.91 4.04 -15.08
CA TYR A 292 11.55 3.75 -14.63
C TYR A 292 11.46 2.29 -14.20
N GLY A 293 10.94 2.05 -13.01
CA GLY A 293 10.75 0.69 -12.54
C GLY A 293 10.46 0.60 -11.06
N VAL A 294 10.45 -0.64 -10.59
CA VAL A 294 10.40 -0.94 -9.16
C VAL A 294 11.78 -1.44 -8.75
N HIS A 295 12.34 -0.78 -7.76
CA HIS A 295 13.62 -1.16 -7.18
C HIS A 295 13.41 -1.66 -5.76
N LYS A 296 14.16 -2.68 -5.38
CA LYS A 296 14.21 -3.24 -4.03
C LYS A 296 15.50 -2.77 -3.37
N TYR A 297 15.41 -2.29 -2.14
CA TYR A 297 16.60 -2.02 -1.36
C TYR A 297 17.16 -3.33 -0.79
N GLN A 298 18.43 -3.59 -1.06
CA GLN A 298 19.18 -4.71 -0.51
C GLN A 298 20.05 -4.24 0.63
N THR A 299 19.76 -4.75 1.82
CA THR A 299 20.59 -4.54 3.00
C THR A 299 21.97 -5.16 2.81
N THR A 300 22.04 -6.31 2.15
CA THR A 300 23.30 -6.92 1.71
C THR A 300 23.88 -6.11 0.56
N GLY A 301 24.94 -5.35 0.85
CA GLY A 301 25.59 -4.49 -0.14
C GLY A 301 25.08 -3.05 -0.18
N ASP A 302 24.12 -2.68 0.70
CA ASP A 302 23.66 -1.30 0.93
C ASP A 302 23.32 -0.56 -0.38
N ARG A 303 22.41 -1.16 -1.18
CA ARG A 303 22.11 -0.65 -2.52
C ARG A 303 20.70 -1.00 -2.99
N TRP A 304 20.17 -0.16 -3.87
CA TRP A 304 18.97 -0.48 -4.63
C TRP A 304 19.30 -1.38 -5.82
N GLU A 305 18.44 -2.36 -6.07
CA GLU A 305 18.50 -3.21 -7.24
C GLU A 305 17.17 -3.24 -7.97
N SER A 306 17.22 -3.25 -9.30
CA SER A 306 16.01 -3.36 -10.11
C SER A 306 15.37 -4.72 -9.90
N MET A 307 14.05 -4.73 -9.67
CA MET A 307 13.28 -5.97 -9.58
C MET A 307 13.04 -6.61 -10.96
N GLY A 308 13.37 -5.93 -12.06
CA GLY A 308 13.15 -6.48 -13.41
C GLY A 308 11.67 -6.68 -13.74
N PHE A 309 10.80 -5.76 -13.30
CA PHE A 309 9.38 -5.80 -13.67
C PHE A 309 9.24 -5.89 -15.21
N PRO A 310 8.30 -6.70 -15.72
CA PRO A 310 8.07 -6.87 -17.15
C PRO A 310 7.32 -5.67 -17.74
N LEU A 311 7.86 -4.46 -17.54
CA LEU A 311 7.29 -3.21 -18.06
C LEU A 311 7.53 -3.14 -19.57
N ASN A 312 6.49 -2.76 -20.33
CA ASN A 312 6.66 -2.50 -21.76
C ASN A 312 7.25 -1.10 -22.01
N SER A 313 7.69 -0.85 -23.26
CA SER A 313 8.35 0.40 -23.66
C SER A 313 7.50 1.66 -23.53
N ASN A 314 6.18 1.53 -23.33
CA ASN A 314 5.25 2.66 -23.16
C ASN A 314 5.06 3.06 -21.69
N VAL A 315 5.61 2.28 -20.74
CA VAL A 315 5.66 2.66 -19.34
C VAL A 315 6.77 3.68 -19.14
N THR A 316 6.38 4.86 -18.69
CA THR A 316 7.27 5.99 -18.41
C THR A 316 7.21 6.41 -16.95
N ARG A 317 6.27 5.86 -16.15
CA ARG A 317 6.09 6.19 -14.73
C ARG A 317 5.43 5.03 -14.00
N VAL A 318 5.99 4.66 -12.85
CA VAL A 318 5.32 3.85 -11.84
C VAL A 318 4.89 4.79 -10.73
N TYR A 319 3.58 4.92 -10.51
CA TYR A 319 3.01 5.91 -9.60
C TYR A 319 2.76 5.36 -8.20
N SER A 320 2.55 4.07 -8.10
CA SER A 320 2.09 3.44 -6.87
C SER A 320 2.52 1.99 -6.78
N LEU A 321 2.65 1.51 -5.55
CA LEU A 321 2.95 0.13 -5.22
C LEU A 321 1.89 -0.40 -4.25
N SER A 322 1.56 -1.68 -4.37
CA SER A 322 0.78 -2.40 -3.36
C SER A 322 1.23 -3.84 -3.26
N LEU A 323 1.06 -4.45 -2.08
CA LEU A 323 1.39 -5.84 -1.81
C LEU A 323 0.12 -6.63 -1.56
N MET A 324 -0.03 -7.78 -2.21
CA MET A 324 -1.13 -8.69 -1.91
C MET A 324 -0.80 -10.11 -2.33
N ASN A 325 -1.15 -11.10 -1.51
CA ASN A 325 -1.05 -12.53 -1.83
C ASN A 325 0.32 -12.97 -2.40
N ARG A 326 1.43 -12.41 -1.90
CA ARG A 326 2.81 -12.64 -2.37
C ARG A 326 3.10 -12.09 -3.77
N TYR A 327 2.35 -11.08 -4.19
CA TYR A 327 2.60 -10.33 -5.41
C TYR A 327 2.79 -8.85 -5.09
N LEU A 328 3.77 -8.27 -5.76
CA LEU A 328 4.01 -6.83 -5.75
C LEU A 328 3.36 -6.23 -7.00
N PHE A 329 2.47 -5.27 -6.81
CA PHE A 329 1.73 -4.61 -7.87
C PHE A 329 2.26 -3.19 -8.10
N ALA A 330 2.33 -2.80 -9.36
CA ALA A 330 2.78 -1.49 -9.80
C ALA A 330 1.69 -0.83 -10.64
N GLY A 331 1.15 0.29 -10.15
CA GLY A 331 0.25 1.15 -10.93
C GLY A 331 1.07 2.11 -11.80
N THR A 332 0.86 2.09 -13.12
CA THR A 332 1.69 2.86 -14.07
C THR A 332 0.86 3.81 -14.92
N ASN A 333 1.52 4.66 -15.72
CA ASN A 333 0.86 5.48 -16.74
C ASN A 333 0.27 4.64 -17.90
N ASN A 334 0.61 3.35 -18.00
CA ASN A 334 0.22 2.46 -19.09
C ASN A 334 -0.32 1.11 -18.57
N GLY A 335 -1.12 1.15 -17.50
CA GLY A 335 -1.76 -0.05 -16.93
C GLY A 335 -1.16 -0.52 -15.59
N GLY A 336 -1.72 -1.61 -15.06
CA GLY A 336 -1.21 -2.30 -13.88
C GLY A 336 -0.22 -3.40 -14.27
N TYR A 337 0.85 -3.56 -13.49
CA TYR A 337 1.83 -4.65 -13.62
C TYR A 337 1.98 -5.36 -12.29
N HIS A 338 2.49 -6.59 -12.31
CA HIS A 338 2.76 -7.38 -11.11
C HIS A 338 4.12 -8.07 -11.20
N TYR A 339 4.62 -8.48 -10.04
CA TYR A 339 5.81 -9.31 -9.90
C TYR A 339 5.55 -10.36 -8.83
N SER A 340 5.79 -11.64 -9.16
CA SER A 340 5.63 -12.74 -8.21
C SER A 340 6.75 -12.74 -7.18
N LEU A 341 6.37 -12.72 -5.91
CA LEU A 341 7.27 -12.95 -4.79
C LEU A 341 7.13 -14.38 -4.26
N GLU A 342 6.43 -15.28 -4.95
CA GLU A 342 6.15 -16.63 -4.44
C GLU A 342 7.43 -17.37 -4.03
N ASN A 343 8.48 -17.31 -4.85
CA ASN A 343 9.77 -17.92 -4.55
C ASN A 343 10.44 -17.36 -3.29
N LYS A 344 10.17 -16.09 -2.93
CA LYS A 344 10.66 -15.48 -1.68
C LYS A 344 10.02 -16.12 -0.44
N TYR A 345 8.77 -16.57 -0.57
CA TYR A 345 7.93 -17.07 0.51
C TYR A 345 7.82 -18.61 0.53
N LEU A 346 8.62 -19.31 -0.28
CA LEU A 346 8.71 -20.76 -0.26
C LEU A 346 9.94 -21.18 0.53
N VAL A 347 9.73 -22.06 1.50
CA VAL A 347 10.80 -22.68 2.28
C VAL A 347 10.65 -24.18 2.16
N TYR A 348 11.75 -24.90 1.98
CA TYR A 348 11.74 -26.34 1.73
C TYR A 348 12.39 -27.08 2.90
N VAL A 349 11.78 -28.20 3.30
CA VAL A 349 12.28 -29.05 4.38
C VAL A 349 12.41 -30.48 3.89
N SER A 350 13.63 -31.01 3.86
CA SER A 350 13.89 -32.43 3.62
C SER A 350 14.87 -32.96 4.65
N LYS A 351 14.55 -34.08 5.31
CA LYS A 351 15.36 -34.61 6.42
C LYS A 351 16.80 -34.96 6.01
N ASP A 352 17.01 -35.31 4.75
CA ASP A 352 18.32 -35.61 4.15
C ASP A 352 19.03 -34.37 3.56
N GLY A 353 18.39 -33.20 3.62
CA GLY A 353 18.90 -31.95 3.03
C GLY A 353 18.79 -31.87 1.51
N ALA A 354 18.17 -32.85 0.86
CA ALA A 354 18.00 -32.89 -0.58
C ALA A 354 16.63 -32.32 -1.00
N CYS A 355 16.55 -31.00 -1.19
CA CYS A 355 15.31 -30.35 -1.63
C CYS A 355 15.15 -30.26 -3.17
N GLY A 356 15.75 -31.17 -3.94
CA GLY A 356 15.61 -31.17 -5.40
C GLY A 356 16.14 -29.90 -6.09
N GLY A 357 17.12 -29.21 -5.50
CA GLY A 357 17.66 -27.94 -5.99
C GLY A 357 16.89 -26.70 -5.54
N ASN A 358 15.78 -26.86 -4.81
CA ASN A 358 15.02 -25.74 -4.25
C ASN A 358 15.73 -25.11 -3.05
N SER A 359 15.60 -23.79 -2.91
CA SER A 359 16.24 -23.00 -1.85
C SER A 359 15.28 -21.91 -1.34
N PRO A 360 15.29 -21.59 -0.03
CA PRO A 360 16.11 -22.19 1.03
C PRO A 360 15.64 -23.61 1.42
N CYS A 361 16.62 -24.50 1.65
CA CYS A 361 16.40 -25.90 2.06
C CYS A 361 16.94 -26.14 3.48
N TYR A 362 16.09 -26.69 4.35
CA TYR A 362 16.42 -27.02 5.73
C TYR A 362 16.22 -28.50 6.01
N THR A 363 16.95 -29.04 6.98
CA THR A 363 16.81 -30.44 7.42
C THR A 363 15.76 -30.63 8.53
N SER A 364 15.19 -29.52 9.01
CA SER A 364 14.31 -29.44 10.18
C SER A 364 13.19 -28.43 9.93
N ILE A 365 11.97 -28.77 10.36
CA ILE A 365 10.79 -27.91 10.31
C ILE A 365 10.98 -26.72 11.25
N GLN A 366 11.53 -26.93 12.45
CA GLN A 366 11.72 -25.83 13.40
C GLN A 366 12.72 -24.78 12.87
N VAL A 367 13.81 -25.20 12.24
CA VAL A 367 14.77 -24.27 11.64
C VAL A 367 14.12 -23.48 10.50
N ALA A 368 13.33 -24.15 9.66
CA ALA A 368 12.56 -23.49 8.62
C ALA A 368 11.56 -22.47 9.17
N ILE A 369 10.84 -22.79 10.26
CA ILE A 369 9.91 -21.87 10.94
C ILE A 369 10.65 -20.62 11.44
N ASN A 370 11.83 -20.81 12.05
CA ASN A 370 12.61 -19.70 12.56
C ASN A 370 13.05 -18.75 11.43
N ALA A 371 13.48 -19.32 10.30
CA ALA A 371 13.97 -18.58 9.14
C ALA A 371 12.86 -17.94 8.30
N ALA A 372 11.68 -18.55 8.23
CA ALA A 372 10.58 -18.10 7.38
C ALA A 372 10.02 -16.74 7.80
N SER A 373 9.67 -15.89 6.83
CA SER A 373 8.89 -14.67 7.04
C SER A 373 7.40 -14.99 7.21
N THR A 374 6.64 -14.10 7.85
CA THR A 374 5.17 -14.23 7.87
C THR A 374 4.60 -14.32 6.44
N GLY A 375 3.60 -15.17 6.24
CA GLY A 375 3.02 -15.51 4.93
C GLY A 375 3.73 -16.63 4.17
N SER A 376 4.84 -17.17 4.70
CA SER A 376 5.58 -18.24 4.00
C SER A 376 4.84 -19.57 4.01
N ALA A 377 4.99 -20.33 2.93
CA ALA A 377 4.64 -21.73 2.85
C ALA A 377 5.91 -22.58 3.01
N ILE A 378 5.94 -23.41 4.04
CA ILE A 378 7.00 -24.38 4.31
C ILE A 378 6.56 -25.71 3.72
N LYS A 379 7.13 -26.07 2.58
CA LYS A 379 6.93 -27.36 1.92
C LYS A 379 7.82 -28.39 2.59
N ILE A 380 7.24 -29.49 3.05
CA ILE A 380 7.91 -30.53 3.84
C ILE A 380 7.84 -31.84 3.07
N ALA A 381 9.01 -32.45 2.87
CA ALA A 381 9.15 -33.72 2.18
C ALA A 381 8.44 -34.86 2.94
N GLN A 382 8.18 -35.96 2.25
CA GLN A 382 7.64 -37.18 2.85
C GLN A 382 8.60 -37.69 3.94
N GLY A 383 8.05 -38.16 5.05
CA GLY A 383 8.83 -38.72 6.15
C GLY A 383 8.28 -38.43 7.53
N THR A 384 9.01 -38.92 8.54
CA THR A 384 8.68 -38.70 9.95
C THR A 384 9.65 -37.70 10.57
N TYR A 385 9.09 -36.59 11.06
CA TYR A 385 9.78 -35.49 11.74
C TYR A 385 9.39 -35.50 13.22
N SER A 386 10.25 -36.08 14.04
CA SER A 386 10.00 -36.29 15.48
C SER A 386 10.43 -35.13 16.38
N GLU A 387 10.82 -34.01 15.79
CA GLU A 387 11.22 -32.78 16.49
C GLU A 387 10.02 -32.10 17.15
N SER A 388 10.29 -31.25 18.14
CA SER A 388 9.27 -30.36 18.70
C SER A 388 9.11 -29.14 17.81
N ILE A 389 7.86 -28.79 17.51
CA ILE A 389 7.53 -27.62 16.70
C ILE A 389 6.86 -26.58 17.61
N ASP A 390 7.47 -25.41 17.73
CA ASP A 390 6.95 -24.27 18.50
C ASP A 390 7.13 -22.97 17.72
N LEU A 391 6.02 -22.28 17.48
CA LEU A 391 5.99 -20.93 16.91
C LEU A 391 5.84 -19.90 18.02
N THR A 392 6.99 -19.39 18.46
CA THR A 392 7.12 -18.43 19.57
C THR A 392 7.18 -16.97 19.13
N THR A 393 7.17 -16.73 17.81
CA THR A 393 7.17 -15.38 17.22
C THR A 393 5.85 -15.09 16.55
N SER A 394 5.47 -13.81 16.50
CA SER A 394 4.24 -13.35 15.83
C SER A 394 4.39 -13.39 14.31
N LYS A 395 4.20 -14.59 13.74
CA LYS A 395 4.18 -14.87 12.30
C LYS A 395 2.99 -15.77 11.97
N SER A 396 2.52 -15.72 10.73
CA SER A 396 1.53 -16.65 10.20
C SER A 396 2.20 -17.49 9.11
N LEU A 397 2.24 -18.81 9.28
CA LEU A 397 2.92 -19.73 8.35
C LEU A 397 1.98 -20.85 7.90
N THR A 398 2.24 -21.40 6.72
CA THR A 398 1.58 -22.63 6.24
C THR A 398 2.60 -23.76 6.20
N LEU A 399 2.34 -24.86 6.91
CA LEU A 399 3.12 -26.09 6.80
C LEU A 399 2.40 -27.05 5.85
N GLN A 400 3.07 -27.43 4.77
CA GLN A 400 2.51 -28.29 3.72
C GLN A 400 3.32 -29.57 3.62
N GLY A 401 2.72 -30.70 4.02
CA GLY A 401 3.34 -32.03 3.92
C GLY A 401 3.13 -32.70 2.57
N GLY A 402 3.60 -33.93 2.48
CA GLY A 402 3.35 -34.86 1.38
C GLY A 402 4.27 -34.74 0.17
N TRP A 403 5.23 -33.81 0.17
CA TRP A 403 6.05 -33.51 -1.00
C TRP A 403 7.09 -34.59 -1.27
N ASP A 404 7.19 -35.06 -2.51
CA ASP A 404 8.30 -35.91 -2.94
C ASP A 404 9.66 -35.16 -2.85
N SER A 405 10.77 -35.86 -3.04
CA SER A 405 12.12 -35.26 -2.93
C SER A 405 12.40 -34.17 -3.96
N SER A 406 11.64 -34.14 -5.06
CA SER A 406 11.71 -33.09 -6.08
C SER A 406 10.78 -31.89 -5.81
N PHE A 407 9.90 -31.99 -4.81
CA PHE A 407 8.87 -30.99 -4.49
C PHE A 407 7.94 -30.66 -5.67
N SER A 408 7.67 -31.65 -6.51
CA SER A 408 6.79 -31.54 -7.68
C SER A 408 5.43 -32.20 -7.48
N THR A 409 5.34 -33.21 -6.59
CA THR A 409 4.11 -33.96 -6.33
C THR A 409 3.82 -34.07 -4.84
N GLN A 410 2.53 -34.05 -4.47
CA GLN A 410 2.08 -34.28 -3.10
C GLN A 410 1.33 -35.61 -2.98
N THR A 411 1.62 -36.35 -1.91
CA THR A 411 0.88 -37.55 -1.51
C THR A 411 0.39 -37.39 -0.07
N SER A 412 -0.92 -37.39 0.13
CA SER A 412 -1.51 -37.27 1.47
C SER A 412 -1.03 -38.38 2.42
N ASN A 413 -1.03 -38.09 3.73
CA ASN A 413 -0.68 -39.04 4.80
C ASN A 413 0.74 -39.64 4.74
N THR A 414 1.70 -38.94 4.14
CA THR A 414 3.11 -39.39 4.05
C THR A 414 4.09 -38.54 4.83
N THR A 415 3.67 -37.36 5.34
CA THR A 415 4.48 -36.54 6.24
C THR A 415 3.89 -36.56 7.65
N PHE A 416 4.66 -37.07 8.60
CA PHE A 416 4.26 -37.23 9.99
C PHE A 416 5.04 -36.27 10.88
N ILE A 417 4.31 -35.50 11.69
CA ILE A 417 4.88 -34.54 12.65
C ILE A 417 4.32 -34.77 14.05
N LYS A 418 5.04 -34.31 15.07
CA LYS A 418 4.45 -34.14 16.40
C LYS A 418 3.47 -32.96 16.42
N ALA A 419 2.56 -32.96 17.39
CA ALA A 419 1.62 -31.86 17.57
C ALA A 419 2.37 -30.51 17.73
N PRO A 420 2.19 -29.55 16.81
CA PRO A 420 2.88 -28.27 16.89
C PRO A 420 2.22 -27.36 17.93
N LYS A 421 3.00 -26.42 18.47
CA LYS A 421 2.52 -25.33 19.33
C LYS A 421 2.69 -24.00 18.58
N ALA A 422 1.71 -23.11 18.75
CA ALA A 422 1.79 -21.75 18.23
C ALA A 422 1.39 -20.78 19.34
N THR A 423 2.39 -20.29 20.07
CA THR A 423 2.19 -19.48 21.28
C THR A 423 2.03 -18.00 20.98
N GLN A 424 2.63 -17.48 19.90
CA GLN A 424 2.53 -16.06 19.52
C GLN A 424 2.09 -15.81 18.07
N GLY A 425 1.81 -16.85 17.29
CA GLY A 425 1.46 -16.75 15.87
C GLY A 425 0.41 -17.76 15.44
N SER A 426 0.31 -18.00 14.13
CA SER A 426 -0.61 -19.00 13.57
C SER A 426 0.09 -19.95 12.61
N LEU A 427 -0.26 -21.24 12.71
CA LEU A 427 0.16 -22.30 11.79
C LEU A 427 -1.07 -22.84 11.08
N THR A 428 -1.06 -22.78 9.75
CA THR A 428 -2.01 -23.52 8.91
C THR A 428 -1.36 -24.83 8.50
N LEU A 429 -2.00 -25.96 8.80
CA LEU A 429 -1.47 -27.29 8.48
C LEU A 429 -2.22 -27.88 7.28
N GLN A 430 -1.49 -28.37 6.29
CA GLN A 430 -2.04 -28.96 5.07
C GLN A 430 -1.26 -30.22 4.72
N GLU A 431 -1.95 -31.31 4.34
CA GLU A 431 -1.31 -32.57 3.93
C GLU A 431 -0.32 -33.16 4.96
N LEU A 432 -0.58 -32.91 6.25
CA LEU A 432 0.23 -33.38 7.38
C LEU A 432 -0.57 -34.34 8.25
N THR A 433 0.08 -35.39 8.74
CA THR A 433 -0.48 -36.27 9.75
C THR A 433 0.18 -36.01 11.10
N ILE A 434 -0.62 -35.58 12.09
CA ILE A 434 -0.14 -35.39 13.45
C ILE A 434 -0.09 -36.76 14.15
N LYS A 435 1.09 -37.16 14.62
CA LYS A 435 1.28 -38.33 15.48
C LYS A 435 1.60 -37.88 16.91
N PRO A 436 0.96 -38.46 17.94
CA PRO A 436 1.22 -38.15 19.35
C PRO A 436 2.69 -38.31 19.76
#